data_AF-A0A6A7VWZ3-F1
#
_entry.id   AF-A0A6A7VWZ3-F1
#
_cell.length_a   1.000
_cell.length_b   1.000
_cell.length_c   1.000
_cell.angle_alpha   90.00
_cell.angle_beta   90.00
_cell.angle_gamma   90.00
#
_symmetry.space_group_name_H-M   'P 1'
#
loop_
_entity.id
_entity.type
_entity.pdbx_description
1 polymer ?
#
loop_
_entity_poly.entity_id
_entity_poly.type
_entity_poly.pdbx_seq_one_letter_code
_entity_poly.pdbx_strand_id
1 'polypeptide(L)'
;MKTVGQALVDEVHIPIPYGFVENACIKRDLDIESEFTGDVARSDAYKGTLADCLLSLIQAVSFSEADKSIGSLSEDQRKAILVQVNRLYNSIGEEEVSLTPKPTVYINC
;
A
#
# COMPACT_ATOMS: atom_id res chain seq x y z
N MET A 1 2.39 21.23 13.09
CA MET A 1 1.69 20.92 11.83
C MET A 1 2.31 19.66 11.28
N LYS A 2 1.51 18.64 10.96
CA LYS A 2 1.99 17.37 10.38
C LYS A 2 1.57 17.34 8.92
N THR A 3 2.45 16.96 8.02
CA THR A 3 2.11 16.83 6.59
C THR A 3 1.55 15.44 6.30
N VAL A 4 0.82 15.31 5.20
CA VAL A 4 0.32 14.02 4.70
C VAL A 4 1.45 13.01 4.51
N GLY A 5 2.57 13.44 3.91
CA GLY A 5 3.73 12.57 3.71
C GLY A 5 4.32 12.05 5.02
N GLN A 6 4.43 12.90 6.03
CA GLN A 6 4.92 12.48 7.34
C GLN A 6 3.92 11.52 8.03
N ALA A 7 2.62 11.76 7.89
CA ALA A 7 1.60 10.87 8.42
C ALA A 7 1.66 9.47 7.80
N LEU A 8 1.80 9.38 6.47
CA LEU A 8 1.92 8.11 5.77
C LEU A 8 3.17 7.33 6.18
N VAL A 9 4.32 8.00 6.31
CA VAL A 9 5.56 7.36 6.77
C VAL A 9 5.44 6.88 8.22
N ASP A 10 4.77 7.64 9.09
CA ASP A 10 4.57 7.25 10.48
C ASP A 10 3.58 6.09 10.64
N GLU A 11 2.58 5.98 9.76
CA GLU A 11 1.61 4.87 9.77
C GLU A 11 2.21 3.58 9.18
N VAL A 12 3.04 3.71 8.14
CA VAL A 12 3.77 2.58 7.57
C VAL A 12 5.02 2.34 8.42
N HIS A 13 4.87 1.55 9.48
CA HIS A 13 5.92 1.23 10.47
C HIS A 13 7.18 0.58 9.87
N ILE A 14 7.16 0.24 8.58
CA ILE A 14 8.26 -0.34 7.82
C ILE A 14 8.86 0.77 6.96
N PRO A 15 10.19 0.96 6.97
CA PRO A 15 10.81 2.03 6.20
C PRO A 15 10.54 1.87 4.69
N ILE A 16 9.90 2.88 4.12
CA ILE A 16 9.66 3.02 2.68
C ILE A 16 10.39 4.26 2.14
N PRO A 17 10.93 4.22 0.91
CA PRO A 17 11.52 5.40 0.30
C PRO A 17 10.50 6.53 0.19
N TYR A 18 10.86 7.74 0.60
CA TYR A 18 9.96 8.89 0.54
C TYR A 18 9.47 9.18 -0.90
N GLY A 19 10.35 9.01 -1.90
CA GLY A 19 9.96 9.14 -3.30
C GLY A 19 8.90 8.12 -3.76
N PHE A 20 8.78 6.97 -3.09
CA PHE A 20 7.66 6.06 -3.35
C PHE A 20 6.35 6.65 -2.81
N VAL A 21 6.35 7.18 -1.58
CA VAL A 21 5.19 7.82 -0.96
C VAL A 21 4.72 8.99 -1.81
N GLU A 22 5.64 9.84 -2.29
CA GLU A 22 5.34 10.94 -3.19
C GLU A 22 4.66 10.46 -4.48
N ASN A 23 5.19 9.41 -5.12
CA ASN A 23 4.57 8.83 -6.30
C ASN A 23 3.16 8.28 -6.03
N ALA A 24 2.94 7.65 -4.87
CA ALA A 24 1.63 7.13 -4.49
C ALA A 24 0.61 8.24 -4.19
N CYS A 25 1.05 9.34 -3.59
CA CYS A 25 0.27 10.56 -3.41
C CYS A 25 -0.14 11.16 -4.76
N ILE A 26 0.81 11.33 -5.69
CA ILE A 26 0.56 11.88 -7.04
C ILE A 26 -0.47 11.04 -7.81
N LYS A 27 -0.40 9.70 -7.73
CA LYS A 27 -1.35 8.81 -8.42
C LYS A 27 -2.80 8.96 -7.94
N ARG A 28 -3.00 9.42 -6.71
CA ARG A 28 -4.31 9.58 -6.06
C ARG A 28 -4.72 11.04 -5.88
N ASP A 29 -4.04 11.96 -6.57
CA ASP A 29 -4.31 13.40 -6.50
C ASP A 29 -4.30 13.94 -5.06
N LEU A 30 -3.34 13.45 -4.27
CA LEU A 30 -3.13 13.82 -2.89
C LEU A 30 -1.86 14.66 -2.77
N ASP A 31 -1.97 15.86 -2.22
CA ASP A 31 -0.81 16.71 -1.98
C ASP A 31 -0.06 16.25 -0.72
N ILE A 32 1.20 15.82 -0.91
CA ILE A 32 2.05 15.28 0.14
C ILE A 32 2.48 16.33 1.18
N GLU A 33 2.55 17.61 0.78
CA GLU A 33 2.93 18.72 1.65
C GLU A 33 1.73 19.33 2.40
N SER A 34 0.52 18.96 2.01
CA SER A 34 -0.71 19.44 2.65
C SER A 34 -0.80 19.03 4.12
N GLU A 35 -1.55 19.80 4.90
CA GLU A 35 -1.76 19.53 6.32
C GLU A 35 -2.57 18.25 6.53
N PHE A 36 -2.03 17.35 7.35
CA PHE A 36 -2.74 16.15 7.76
C PHE A 36 -3.77 16.49 8.84
N THR A 37 -5.05 16.47 8.43
CA THR A 37 -6.20 16.69 9.30
C THR A 37 -7.07 15.44 9.41
N GLY A 38 -8.02 15.44 10.35
CA GLY A 38 -8.98 14.33 10.48
C GLY A 38 -9.84 14.11 9.23
N ASP A 39 -10.09 15.16 8.44
CA ASP A 39 -10.84 15.05 7.18
C ASP A 39 -9.98 14.36 6.11
N VAL A 40 -8.70 14.73 6.01
CA VAL A 40 -7.75 14.07 5.11
C VAL A 40 -7.59 12.60 5.48
N ALA A 41 -7.47 12.27 6.77
CA ALA A 41 -7.38 10.89 7.25
C ALA A 41 -8.60 10.02 6.87
N ARG A 42 -9.78 10.63 6.74
CA ARG A 42 -11.01 9.93 6.33
C ARG A 42 -11.22 9.91 4.81
N SER A 43 -10.48 10.72 4.06
CA SER A 43 -10.60 10.80 2.61
C SER A 43 -10.22 9.50 1.93
N ASP A 44 -10.84 9.26 0.79
CA ASP A 44 -10.59 8.05 0.00
C ASP A 44 -9.19 8.08 -0.62
N ALA A 45 -8.71 9.27 -1.01
CA ALA A 45 -7.36 9.48 -1.50
C ALA A 45 -6.30 9.03 -0.48
N TYR A 46 -6.41 9.47 0.78
CA TYR A 46 -5.45 9.09 1.82
C TYR A 46 -5.47 7.58 2.11
N LYS A 47 -6.66 7.01 2.32
CA LYS A 47 -6.82 5.57 2.59
C LYS A 47 -6.28 4.71 1.46
N GLY A 48 -6.56 5.12 0.22
CA GLY A 48 -6.00 4.50 -0.96
C GLY A 48 -4.48 4.58 -0.93
N THR A 49 -3.90 5.77 -0.80
CA THR A 49 -2.44 5.95 -0.82
C THR A 49 -1.74 5.10 0.24
N LEU A 50 -2.31 5.01 1.44
CA LEU A 50 -1.81 4.10 2.47
C LEU A 50 -1.85 2.63 2.03
N ALA A 51 -2.94 2.20 1.39
CA ALA A 51 -3.09 0.85 0.87
C ALA A 51 -2.07 0.53 -0.24
N ASP A 52 -1.77 1.48 -1.14
CA ASP A 52 -0.74 1.32 -2.18
C ASP A 52 0.65 1.14 -1.57
N CYS A 53 0.98 1.94 -0.56
CA CYS A 53 2.25 1.85 0.16
C CYS A 53 2.42 0.48 0.82
N LEU A 54 1.39 -0.01 1.51
CA LEU A 54 1.40 -1.33 2.14
C LEU A 54 1.44 -2.46 1.11
N LEU A 55 0.73 -2.32 -0.01
CA LEU A 55 0.74 -3.32 -1.08
C LEU A 55 2.12 -3.43 -1.74
N SER A 56 2.76 -2.29 -2.02
CA SER A 56 4.10 -2.26 -2.60
C SER A 56 5.13 -2.93 -1.72
N LEU A 57 5.03 -2.76 -0.40
CA LEU A 57 5.89 -3.48 0.55
C LEU A 57 5.74 -4.99 0.41
N ILE A 58 4.51 -5.51 0.40
CA ILE A 58 4.30 -6.96 0.27
C ILE A 58 4.88 -7.46 -1.07
N GLN A 59 4.64 -6.75 -2.16
CA GLN A 59 5.12 -7.13 -3.49
C GLN A 59 6.65 -7.10 -3.58
N ALA A 60 7.30 -6.05 -3.06
CA ALA A 60 8.75 -5.92 -3.08
C ALA A 60 9.45 -7.04 -2.29
N VAL A 61 8.93 -7.38 -1.11
CA VAL A 61 9.48 -8.48 -0.30
C VAL A 61 9.25 -9.83 -1.00
N SER A 62 8.11 -10.03 -1.69
CA SER A 62 7.88 -11.26 -2.49
C SER A 62 8.93 -11.46 -3.58
N PHE A 63 9.33 -10.39 -4.27
CA PHE A 63 10.39 -10.44 -5.27
C PHE A 63 11.77 -10.68 -4.63
N SER A 64 12.05 -10.07 -3.49
CA SER A 64 13.33 -10.25 -2.80
C SER A 64 13.53 -11.67 -2.23
N GLU A 65 12.46 -12.32 -1.75
CA GLU A 65 12.52 -13.72 -1.29
C GLU A 65 12.80 -14.73 -2.42
N ALA A 66 12.47 -14.39 -3.67
CA ALA A 66 12.82 -15.22 -4.82
C ALA A 66 14.33 -15.24 -5.09
N ASP A 67 15.11 -14.27 -4.58
CA ASP A 67 16.53 -14.10 -4.94
C ASP A 67 17.54 -14.30 -3.80
N LYS A 68 17.23 -14.03 -2.51
CA LYS A 68 17.97 -14.53 -1.30
C LYS A 68 17.49 -13.91 0.02
N SER A 69 17.66 -14.66 1.12
CA SER A 69 17.37 -14.30 2.52
C SER A 69 17.86 -12.91 2.95
N ILE A 70 16.97 -11.90 2.95
CA ILE A 70 17.15 -10.65 3.71
C ILE A 70 15.81 -10.31 4.36
N GLY A 71 15.76 -10.42 5.69
CA GLY A 71 14.76 -9.81 6.58
C GLY A 71 13.32 -9.80 6.06
N SER A 72 12.77 -10.98 5.75
CA SER A 72 11.45 -11.07 5.13
C SER A 72 10.32 -10.90 6.15
N LEU A 73 9.30 -10.14 5.76
CA LEU A 73 8.00 -10.25 6.40
C LEU A 73 7.56 -11.72 6.34
N SER A 74 7.26 -12.31 7.50
CA SER A 74 6.71 -13.66 7.55
C SER A 74 5.44 -13.75 6.70
N GLU A 75 5.12 -14.94 6.17
CA GLU A 75 3.86 -15.18 5.46
C GLU A 75 2.63 -14.69 6.25
N ASP A 76 2.64 -14.86 7.58
CA ASP A 76 1.57 -14.38 8.44
C ASP A 76 1.49 -12.85 8.50
N GLN A 77 2.64 -12.17 8.53
CA GLN A 77 2.69 -10.71 8.49
C GLN A 77 2.22 -10.18 7.12
N ARG A 78 2.61 -10.84 6.03
CA ARG A 78 2.15 -10.50 4.68
C ARG A 78 0.64 -10.66 4.55
N LYS A 79 0.08 -11.75 5.06
CA LYS A 79 -1.38 -11.97 5.09
C LYS A 79 -2.09 -10.92 5.94
N ALA A 80 -1.53 -10.57 7.10
CA ALA A 80 -2.10 -9.53 7.96
C ALA A 80 -2.13 -8.16 7.26
N ILE A 81 -1.02 -7.77 6.61
CA ILE A 81 -0.95 -6.51 5.85
C ILE A 81 -1.91 -6.57 4.65
N LEU A 82 -2.01 -7.70 3.95
CA LEU A 82 -2.95 -7.86 2.83
C LEU A 82 -4.41 -7.69 3.27
N VAL A 83 -4.78 -8.27 4.41
CA VAL A 83 -6.13 -8.08 4.98
C VAL A 83 -6.38 -6.61 5.29
N GLN A 84 -5.38 -5.88 5.79
CA GLN A 84 -5.49 -4.45 6.03
C GLN A 84 -5.63 -3.64 4.73
N VAL A 85 -4.83 -3.95 3.70
CA VAL A 85 -4.92 -3.34 2.36
C VAL A 85 -6.32 -3.53 1.77
N ASN A 86 -6.84 -4.77 1.76
CA ASN A 86 -8.17 -5.04 1.22
C ASN A 86 -9.27 -4.38 2.04
N ARG A 87 -9.12 -4.24 3.36
CA ARG A 87 -10.06 -3.44 4.17
C ARG A 87 -10.08 -1.97 3.75
N LEU A 88 -8.92 -1.39 3.45
CA LEU A 88 -8.82 0.00 2.98
C LEU A 88 -9.47 0.15 1.61
N TYR A 89 -9.14 -0.71 0.64
CA TYR A 89 -9.77 -0.70 -0.69
C TYR A 89 -11.27 -0.88 -0.64
N ASN A 90 -11.76 -1.88 0.10
CA ASN A 90 -13.20 -2.08 0.30
C ASN A 90 -13.87 -0.85 0.92
N SER A 91 -13.20 -0.14 1.83
CA SER A 91 -13.76 1.05 2.48
C SER A 91 -13.91 2.27 1.55
N ILE A 92 -13.19 2.27 0.43
CA ILE A 92 -13.24 3.32 -0.61
C ILE A 92 -13.92 2.84 -1.90
N GLY A 93 -14.42 1.60 -1.93
CA GLY A 93 -15.08 1.01 -3.09
C GLY A 93 -14.14 0.47 -4.18
N GLU A 94 -12.85 0.30 -3.88
CA GLU A 94 -11.86 -0.32 -4.78
C GLU A 94 -11.86 -1.86 -4.65
N GLU A 95 -11.41 -2.56 -5.70
CA GLU A 95 -11.36 -4.03 -5.74
C GLU A 95 -10.28 -4.62 -4.82
N GLU A 96 -10.58 -5.78 -4.24
CA GLU A 96 -9.60 -6.54 -3.45
C GLU A 96 -8.47 -7.09 -4.32
N VAL A 97 -7.26 -7.01 -3.79
CA VAL A 97 -6.05 -7.57 -4.40
C VAL A 97 -5.69 -8.91 -3.78
N SER A 98 -5.28 -9.87 -4.62
CA SER A 98 -4.75 -11.17 -4.20
C SER A 98 -3.26 -11.26 -4.49
N LEU A 99 -2.49 -11.83 -3.55
CA LEU A 99 -1.07 -12.11 -3.74
C LEU A 99 -0.82 -13.28 -4.69
N THR A 100 -1.81 -14.15 -4.87
CA THR A 100 -1.79 -15.16 -5.92
C THR A 100 -2.17 -14.52 -7.24
N PRO A 101 -1.36 -14.67 -8.30
CA PRO A 101 -1.82 -14.34 -9.63
C PRO A 101 -3.08 -15.17 -9.91
N LYS A 102 -4.21 -14.52 -10.17
CA LYS A 102 -5.39 -15.23 -10.68
C LYS A 102 -4.93 -15.96 -11.95
N PRO A 103 -5.08 -17.29 -12.06
CA PRO A 103 -4.72 -17.99 -13.28
C PRO A 103 -5.55 -17.40 -14.42
N THR A 104 -4.92 -16.61 -15.28
CA THR A 104 -5.54 -16.10 -16.50
C THR A 104 -5.68 -17.29 -17.44
N VAL A 105 -6.84 -17.94 -17.42
CA VAL A 105 -7.15 -18.97 -18.41
C VAL A 105 -7.37 -18.24 -19.73
N TYR A 106 -6.36 -18.26 -20.60
CA TYR A 106 -6.53 -17.89 -22.00
C TYR A 106 -7.46 -18.93 -22.65
N ILE A 107 -8.74 -18.59 -22.79
CA ILE A 107 -9.63 -19.31 -23.69
C ILE A 107 -9.29 -18.81 -25.09
N ASN A 108 -8.43 -19.55 -25.80
CA ASN A 108 -8.30 -19.38 -27.24
C ASN A 108 -9.61 -19.83 -27.89
N CYS A 109 -10.37 -18.87 -28.42
CA CYS A 109 -11.47 -19.11 -29.34
C CYS A 109 -10.93 -19.32 -30.76
#